data_AF-A0A519VQW7-F1
#
_entry.id   AF-A0A519VQW7-F1
#
_cell.length_a   1.000
_cell.length_b   1.000
_cell.length_c   1.000
_cell.angle_alpha   90.00
_cell.angle_beta   90.00
_cell.angle_gamma   90.00
#
_symmetry.space_group_name_H-M   'P 1'
#
loop_
_entity.id
_entity.type
_entity.pdbx_description
1 polymer ?
#
loop_
_entity_poly.entity_id
_entity_poly.type
_entity_poly.pdbx_seq_one_letter_code
_entity_poly.pdbx_strand_id
1 'polypeptide(L)'
;MSRRITLAYRKIIDANCTKPWDKLVFEDSYREFKMQAQLYNQQGQYRTFGELLHYVPGAEQLHFLVGSSLGGYLQQLNGVVPDIVNNVGRYFLKFTRYQFELINSNLHDKSKHQVALNFYAEPLLWHDTIAPYLLVSDPATPTEASGETLTHLFQLQPYLTIHALHPAEDIAS
;
A
#
# COMPACT_ATOMS: atom_id res chain seq x y z
N MET A 1 -11.41 4.47 27.30
CA MET A 1 -11.89 3.60 26.20
C MET A 1 -10.77 3.48 25.19
N SER A 2 -10.28 2.28 24.92
CA SER A 2 -9.22 2.05 23.92
C SER A 2 -9.82 2.14 22.52
N ARG A 3 -9.28 3.04 21.70
CA ARG A 3 -9.73 3.21 20.31
C ARG A 3 -8.94 2.28 19.41
N ARG A 4 -9.62 1.54 18.54
CA ARG A 4 -8.96 0.72 17.52
C ARG A 4 -8.90 1.52 16.21
N ILE A 5 -7.75 1.53 15.56
CA ILE A 5 -7.54 2.21 14.28
C ILE A 5 -7.03 1.25 13.22
N THR A 6 -7.41 1.47 11.97
CA THR A 6 -6.75 0.84 10.82
C THR A 6 -5.96 1.92 10.09
N LEU A 7 -4.69 1.65 9.84
CA LEU A 7 -3.84 2.52 9.04
C LEU A 7 -3.86 2.09 7.56
N ALA A 8 -3.73 3.06 6.67
CA ALA A 8 -3.43 2.80 5.25
C ALA A 8 -2.16 3.54 4.84
N TYR A 9 -1.29 2.86 4.10
CA TYR A 9 -0.09 3.44 3.51
C TYR A 9 -0.11 3.29 2.00
N ARG A 10 0.01 4.41 1.28
CA ARG A 10 0.12 4.41 -0.19
C ARG A 10 1.59 4.56 -0.59
N LYS A 11 2.17 3.48 -1.09
CA LYS A 11 3.51 3.49 -1.70
C LYS A 11 3.40 3.81 -3.18
N ILE A 12 3.92 4.95 -3.59
CA ILE A 12 4.03 5.34 -5.01
C ILE A 12 5.38 4.86 -5.54
N ILE A 13 5.38 4.25 -6.72
CA ILE A 13 6.57 3.76 -7.40
C ILE A 13 6.58 4.35 -8.82
N ASP A 14 7.67 5.01 -9.15
CA ASP A 14 7.92 5.61 -10.46
C ASP A 14 9.38 5.41 -10.90
N ALA A 15 9.74 6.03 -12.03
CA ALA A 15 11.06 5.89 -12.64
C ALA A 15 12.23 6.37 -11.74
N ASN A 16 11.97 7.14 -10.69
CA ASN A 16 12.99 7.60 -9.74
C ASN A 16 13.20 6.64 -8.57
N CYS A 17 12.51 5.50 -8.53
CA CYS A 17 12.65 4.54 -7.45
C CYS A 17 14.09 4.00 -7.35
N THR A 18 14.64 3.99 -6.14
CA THR A 18 16.03 3.58 -5.89
C THR A 18 16.13 2.22 -5.21
N LYS A 19 15.10 1.82 -4.45
CA LYS A 19 15.08 0.57 -3.69
C LYS A 19 14.97 -0.63 -4.64
N PRO A 20 15.71 -1.73 -4.40
CA PRO A 20 15.69 -2.90 -5.27
C PRO A 20 14.29 -3.49 -5.49
N TRP A 21 13.50 -3.62 -4.42
CA TRP A 21 12.13 -4.14 -4.51
C TRP A 21 11.23 -3.23 -5.37
N ASP A 22 11.30 -1.91 -5.16
CA ASP A 22 10.53 -0.92 -5.92
C ASP A 22 10.86 -1.00 -7.41
N LYS A 23 12.15 -1.16 -7.76
CA LYS A 23 12.61 -1.30 -9.15
C LYS A 23 12.03 -2.54 -9.80
N LEU A 24 12.02 -3.68 -9.11
CA LEU A 24 11.45 -4.91 -9.66
C LEU A 24 9.95 -4.78 -9.92
N VAL A 25 9.21 -4.20 -8.96
CA VAL A 25 7.79 -3.90 -9.12
C VAL A 25 7.56 -2.97 -10.31
N PHE A 26 8.34 -1.89 -10.44
CA PHE A 26 8.26 -0.93 -11.54
C PHE A 26 8.54 -1.55 -12.91
N GLU A 27 9.58 -2.39 -13.00
CA GLU A 27 9.94 -3.10 -14.23
C GLU A 27 8.82 -4.02 -14.71
N ASP A 28 8.32 -4.84 -13.80
CA ASP A 28 7.32 -5.85 -14.15
C ASP A 28 5.94 -5.25 -14.37
N SER A 29 5.51 -4.27 -13.56
CA SER A 29 4.23 -3.59 -13.78
C SER A 29 4.20 -2.84 -15.11
N TYR A 30 5.31 -2.26 -15.54
CA TYR A 30 5.40 -1.61 -16.86
C TYR A 30 5.32 -2.63 -18.00
N ARG A 31 6.08 -3.73 -17.89
CA ARG A 31 6.05 -4.81 -18.89
C ARG A 31 4.65 -5.39 -19.02
N GLU A 32 4.00 -5.66 -17.89
CA GLU A 32 2.64 -6.19 -17.85
C GLU A 32 1.64 -5.19 -18.43
N PHE A 33 1.73 -3.91 -18.06
CA PHE A 33 0.90 -2.85 -18.65
C PHE A 33 1.00 -2.84 -20.17
N LYS A 34 2.23 -2.85 -20.71
CA LYS A 34 2.44 -2.83 -22.15
C LYS A 34 1.86 -4.05 -22.85
N MET A 35 1.95 -5.24 -22.23
CA MET A 35 1.37 -6.47 -22.77
C MET A 35 -0.16 -6.41 -22.74
N GLN A 36 -0.76 -6.12 -21.59
CA GLN A 36 -2.22 -6.10 -21.42
C GLN A 36 -2.89 -5.01 -22.26
N ALA A 37 -2.27 -3.84 -22.37
CA ALA A 37 -2.78 -2.73 -23.18
C ALA A 37 -2.91 -3.07 -24.67
N GLN A 38 -2.20 -4.07 -25.21
CA GLN A 38 -2.36 -4.49 -26.61
C GLN A 38 -3.77 -4.99 -26.90
N LEU A 39 -4.42 -5.64 -25.93
CA LEU A 39 -5.80 -6.12 -26.06
C LEU A 39 -6.79 -4.95 -26.23
N TYR A 40 -6.48 -3.81 -25.61
CA TYR A 40 -7.29 -2.59 -25.60
C TYR A 40 -6.89 -1.59 -26.69
N ASN A 41 -5.75 -1.80 -27.36
CA ASN A 41 -5.16 -0.85 -28.29
C ASN A 41 -4.65 -1.53 -29.57
N GLN A 42 -5.48 -2.38 -30.17
CA GLN A 42 -5.11 -3.22 -31.30
C GLN A 42 -4.65 -2.41 -32.52
N GLN A 43 -5.26 -1.24 -32.75
CA GLN A 43 -4.92 -0.32 -33.82
C GLN A 43 -3.74 0.61 -33.48
N GLY A 44 -3.22 0.56 -32.24
CA GLY A 44 -2.11 1.41 -31.79
C GLY A 44 -2.43 2.91 -31.79
N GLN A 45 -3.71 3.28 -31.65
CA GLN A 45 -4.16 4.68 -31.73
C GLN A 45 -3.82 5.46 -30.46
N TYR A 46 -3.80 4.81 -29.31
CA TYR A 46 -3.56 5.44 -28.01
C TYR A 46 -2.12 5.22 -27.55
N ARG A 47 -1.58 6.17 -26.79
CA ARG A 47 -0.20 6.11 -26.29
C ARG A 47 -0.13 6.02 -24.78
N THR A 48 -1.13 6.55 -24.09
CA THR A 48 -1.13 6.69 -22.63
C THR A 48 -2.25 5.89 -22.00
N PHE A 49 -2.07 5.55 -20.73
CA PHE A 49 -3.12 4.93 -19.94
C PHE A 49 -4.36 5.83 -19.82
N GLY A 50 -4.18 7.15 -19.70
CA GLY A 50 -5.29 8.11 -19.66
C GLY A 50 -6.14 8.11 -20.93
N GLU A 51 -5.51 8.03 -22.11
CA GLU A 51 -6.24 7.89 -23.38
C GLU A 51 -7.01 6.56 -23.45
N LEU A 52 -6.40 5.46 -23.01
CA LEU A 52 -7.08 4.15 -22.95
C LEU A 52 -8.31 4.22 -22.04
N LEU A 53 -8.19 4.79 -20.85
CA LEU A 53 -9.31 4.98 -19.93
C LEU A 53 -10.42 5.85 -20.51
N HIS A 54 -10.06 6.88 -21.27
CA HIS A 54 -11.03 7.83 -21.80
C HIS A 54 -11.79 7.28 -23.02
N TYR A 55 -11.10 6.59 -23.93
CA TYR A 55 -11.65 6.22 -25.23
C TYR A 55 -11.98 4.73 -25.39
N VAL A 56 -11.43 3.84 -24.55
CA VAL A 56 -11.60 2.40 -24.70
C VAL A 56 -12.44 1.85 -23.54
N PRO A 57 -13.70 1.45 -23.80
CA PRO A 57 -14.53 0.80 -22.79
C PRO A 57 -13.85 -0.46 -22.22
N GLY A 58 -13.85 -0.61 -20.89
CA GLY A 58 -13.24 -1.75 -20.22
C GLY A 58 -11.75 -1.59 -19.90
N ALA A 59 -11.11 -0.48 -20.31
CA ALA A 59 -9.70 -0.24 -20.02
C ALA A 59 -9.39 -0.08 -18.52
N GLU A 60 -10.40 0.17 -17.68
CA GLU A 60 -10.25 0.18 -16.22
C GLU A 60 -9.81 -1.18 -15.66
N GLN A 61 -10.07 -2.27 -16.39
CA GLN A 61 -9.60 -3.61 -16.02
C GLN A 61 -8.06 -3.72 -16.02
N LEU A 62 -7.34 -2.81 -16.69
CA LEU A 62 -5.88 -2.76 -16.66
C LEU A 62 -5.33 -2.61 -15.24
N HIS A 63 -6.06 -1.98 -14.31
CA HIS A 63 -5.68 -1.96 -12.90
C HIS A 63 -5.55 -3.38 -12.34
N PHE A 64 -6.57 -4.20 -12.55
CA PHE A 64 -6.58 -5.58 -12.04
C PHE A 64 -5.57 -6.46 -12.77
N LEU A 65 -5.54 -6.40 -14.10
CA LEU A 65 -4.65 -7.23 -14.92
C LEU A 65 -3.18 -6.98 -14.59
N VAL A 66 -2.77 -5.71 -14.53
CA VAL A 66 -1.39 -5.34 -14.19
C VAL A 66 -1.07 -5.69 -12.73
N GLY A 67 -1.97 -5.38 -11.80
CA GLY A 67 -1.77 -5.67 -10.39
C GLY A 67 -1.60 -7.17 -10.09
N SER A 68 -2.26 -8.03 -10.86
CA SER A 68 -2.17 -9.50 -10.68
C SER A 68 -0.74 -10.05 -10.86
N SER A 69 0.09 -9.39 -11.66
CA SER A 69 1.49 -9.76 -11.89
C SER A 69 2.39 -9.56 -10.65
N LEU A 70 1.93 -8.81 -9.65
CA LEU A 70 2.76 -8.38 -8.52
C LEU A 70 2.70 -9.31 -7.30
N GLY A 71 1.92 -10.40 -7.37
CA GLY A 71 1.70 -11.29 -6.23
C GLY A 71 3.00 -11.82 -5.59
N GLY A 72 3.98 -12.21 -6.42
CA GLY A 72 5.28 -12.69 -5.91
C GLY A 72 6.07 -11.62 -5.15
N TYR A 73 6.03 -10.36 -5.59
CA TYR A 73 6.69 -9.25 -4.90
C TYR A 73 6.04 -8.95 -3.55
N LEU A 74 4.72 -9.08 -3.45
CA LEU A 74 4.00 -8.86 -2.21
C LEU A 74 4.27 -9.97 -1.19
N GLN A 75 4.46 -11.21 -1.64
CA GLN A 75 4.89 -12.31 -0.77
C GLN A 75 6.26 -12.04 -0.13
N GLN A 76 7.20 -11.43 -0.86
CA GLN A 76 8.52 -11.07 -0.33
C GLN A 76 8.46 -10.10 0.85
N LEU A 77 7.38 -9.32 0.99
CA LEU A 77 7.18 -8.41 2.12
C LEU A 77 6.79 -9.14 3.41
N ASN A 78 6.46 -10.44 3.35
CA ASN A 78 6.07 -11.25 4.50
C ASN A 78 4.96 -10.61 5.37
N GLY A 79 4.00 -9.95 4.73
CA GLY A 79 2.88 -9.30 5.41
C GLY A 79 3.24 -8.03 6.20
N VAL A 80 4.41 -7.44 5.96
CA VAL A 80 4.86 -6.23 6.64
C VAL A 80 4.87 -5.03 5.69
N VAL A 81 4.27 -3.91 6.11
CA VAL A 81 4.17 -2.70 5.29
C VAL A 81 5.58 -2.14 5.07
N PRO A 82 5.99 -1.93 3.80
CA PRO A 82 7.31 -1.38 3.51
C PRO A 82 7.39 0.09 3.95
N ASP A 83 8.60 0.59 4.17
CA ASP A 83 8.89 2.00 4.51
C ASP A 83 8.36 2.50 5.87
N ILE A 84 7.53 1.72 6.57
CA ILE A 84 6.99 2.08 7.89
C ILE A 84 7.78 1.37 8.99
N VAL A 85 8.56 2.14 9.74
CA VAL A 85 9.31 1.67 10.91
C VAL A 85 8.90 2.46 12.15
N ASN A 86 9.08 1.86 13.32
CA ASN A 86 8.97 2.58 14.58
C ASN A 86 10.21 3.47 14.80
N ASN A 87 10.21 4.26 15.88
CA ASN A 87 11.28 5.21 16.19
C ASN A 87 12.65 4.55 16.49
N VAL A 88 12.72 3.22 16.63
CA VAL A 88 13.98 2.47 16.74
C VAL A 88 14.38 1.78 15.42
N GLY A 89 13.68 2.07 14.32
CA GLY A 89 14.01 1.58 12.99
C GLY A 89 13.53 0.15 12.69
N ARG A 90 12.65 -0.44 13.51
CA ARG A 90 12.10 -1.78 13.29
C ARG A 90 10.75 -1.70 12.58
N TYR A 91 10.57 -2.55 11.57
CA TYR A 91 9.27 -2.77 10.97
C TYR A 91 8.32 -3.43 11.98
N PHE A 92 7.07 -2.98 11.99
CA PHE A 92 6.06 -3.47 12.93
C PHE A 92 4.65 -3.51 12.34
N LEU A 93 4.38 -2.68 11.32
CA LEU A 93 3.06 -2.53 10.77
C LEU A 93 2.74 -3.71 9.84
N LYS A 94 1.86 -4.61 10.27
CA LYS A 94 1.41 -5.76 9.49
C LYS A 94 0.25 -5.36 8.57
N PHE A 95 0.16 -5.96 7.39
CA PHE A 95 -0.97 -5.82 6.48
C PHE A 95 -1.48 -7.18 6.01
N THR A 96 -2.78 -7.28 5.83
CA THR A 96 -3.46 -8.46 5.27
C THR A 96 -4.13 -8.18 3.94
N ARG A 97 -4.34 -6.90 3.62
CA ARG A 97 -4.95 -6.46 2.36
C ARG A 97 -4.10 -5.41 1.70
N TYR A 98 -4.12 -5.42 0.38
CA TYR A 98 -3.52 -4.39 -0.44
C TYR A 98 -4.40 -4.11 -1.66
N GLN A 99 -4.18 -2.97 -2.30
CA GLN A 99 -4.81 -2.62 -3.56
C GLN A 99 -3.77 -1.97 -4.49
N PHE A 100 -3.66 -2.52 -5.69
CA PHE A 100 -2.85 -1.94 -6.76
C PHE A 100 -3.61 -0.84 -7.51
N GLU A 101 -2.87 0.17 -7.95
CA GLU A 101 -3.37 1.25 -8.79
C GLU A 101 -2.33 1.59 -9.86
N LEU A 102 -2.73 1.55 -11.13
CA LEU A 102 -1.98 2.17 -12.21
C LEU A 102 -2.31 3.67 -12.21
N ILE A 103 -1.36 4.53 -11.81
CA ILE A 103 -1.60 5.98 -11.72
C ILE A 103 -1.45 6.61 -13.10
N ASN A 104 -0.34 6.29 -13.78
CA ASN A 104 -0.06 6.79 -15.11
C ASN A 104 0.87 5.82 -15.85
N SER A 105 0.81 5.83 -17.18
CA SER A 105 1.75 5.09 -18.01
C SER A 105 1.70 5.55 -19.46
N ASN A 106 2.81 5.38 -20.16
CA ASN A 106 2.91 5.58 -21.61
C ASN A 106 3.50 4.32 -22.24
N LEU A 107 2.89 3.80 -23.31
CA LEU A 107 3.29 2.55 -23.98
C LEU A 107 4.70 2.58 -24.59
N HIS A 108 5.23 3.78 -24.81
CA HIS A 108 6.51 4.02 -25.47
C HIS A 108 7.52 4.78 -24.61
N ASP A 109 7.09 5.29 -23.46
CA ASP A 109 7.96 6.03 -22.53
C ASP A 109 7.77 5.53 -21.11
N LYS A 110 8.67 4.64 -20.72
CA LYS A 110 8.68 4.05 -19.39
C LYS A 110 8.89 5.08 -18.27
N SER A 111 9.54 6.21 -18.55
CA SER A 111 9.76 7.25 -17.54
C SER A 111 8.45 7.86 -17.02
N LYS A 112 7.34 7.67 -17.76
CA LYS A 112 5.99 8.12 -17.38
C LYS A 112 5.18 7.07 -16.64
N HIS A 113 5.74 5.87 -16.45
CA HIS A 113 5.08 4.83 -15.69
C HIS A 113 5.07 5.20 -14.21
N GLN A 114 3.90 5.09 -13.59
CA GLN A 114 3.70 5.34 -12.17
C GLN A 114 2.59 4.43 -11.67
N VAL A 115 2.87 3.74 -10.58
CA VAL A 115 1.93 2.84 -9.92
C VAL A 115 1.89 3.12 -8.43
N ALA A 116 0.82 2.69 -7.77
CA ALA A 116 0.73 2.67 -6.33
C ALA A 116 0.30 1.30 -5.80
N LEU A 117 0.82 0.99 -4.61
CA LEU A 117 0.34 -0.09 -3.76
C LEU A 117 -0.18 0.53 -2.46
N ASN A 118 -1.48 0.36 -2.22
CA ASN A 118 -2.15 0.79 -1.01
C ASN A 118 -2.18 -0.39 -0.05
N PHE A 119 -1.45 -0.32 1.06
CA PHE A 119 -1.43 -1.34 2.09
C PHE A 119 -2.41 -0.96 3.20
N TYR A 120 -3.26 -1.90 3.62
CA TYR A 120 -4.20 -1.72 4.71
C TYR A 120 -3.75 -2.57 5.90
N ALA A 121 -3.40 -1.91 6.99
CA ALA A 121 -2.86 -2.56 8.16
C ALA A 121 -3.92 -3.36 8.92
N GLU A 122 -3.46 -4.34 9.70
CA GLU A 122 -4.29 -4.94 10.74
C GLU A 122 -4.70 -3.86 11.77
N PRO A 123 -5.87 -3.99 12.43
CA PRO A 123 -6.28 -3.04 13.45
C PRO A 123 -5.26 -2.93 14.59
N LEU A 124 -4.96 -1.70 15.00
CA LEU A 124 -4.05 -1.37 16.09
C LEU A 124 -4.83 -0.74 17.24
N LEU A 125 -4.36 -0.96 18.47
CA LEU A 125 -4.78 -0.13 19.60
C LEU A 125 -4.08 1.22 19.50
N TRP A 126 -4.86 2.30 19.51
CA TRP A 126 -4.35 3.66 19.57
C TRP A 126 -4.38 4.14 21.02
N HIS A 127 -3.19 4.41 21.56
CA HIS A 127 -3.00 4.89 22.93
C HIS A 127 -3.00 6.41 23.00
N ASP A 128 -2.17 7.05 22.17
CA ASP A 128 -2.04 8.51 22.18
C ASP A 128 -1.45 9.07 20.87
N THR A 129 -1.48 10.39 20.73
CA THR A 129 -0.80 11.16 19.68
C THR A 129 0.13 12.18 20.31
N ILE A 130 1.42 12.08 20.02
CA ILE A 130 2.45 12.96 20.57
C ILE A 130 3.04 13.75 19.41
N ALA A 131 2.55 14.98 19.19
CA ALA A 131 2.92 15.80 18.03
C ALA A 131 2.71 15.01 16.71
N PRO A 132 3.67 14.77 15.79
CA PRO A 132 3.39 13.97 14.58
C PRO A 132 3.43 12.45 14.83
N TYR A 133 3.64 12.00 16.06
CA TYR A 133 3.81 10.58 16.39
C TYR A 133 2.50 9.95 16.87
N LEU A 134 2.29 8.70 16.47
CA LEU A 134 1.25 7.84 17.03
C LEU A 134 1.90 6.79 17.93
N LEU A 135 1.32 6.63 19.12
CA LEU A 135 1.64 5.54 20.03
C LEU A 135 0.58 4.44 19.88
N VAL A 136 1.02 3.26 19.43
CA VAL A 136 0.13 2.14 19.12
C VAL A 136 0.64 0.83 19.69
N SER A 137 -0.25 -0.17 19.83
CA SER A 137 0.15 -1.55 20.08
C SER A 137 -0.69 -2.53 19.25
N ASP A 138 -0.16 -3.74 19.06
CA ASP A 138 -0.90 -4.84 18.45
C ASP A 138 -1.92 -5.38 19.48
N PRO A 139 -3.24 -5.43 19.16
CA PRO A 139 -4.26 -5.95 20.06
C PRO A 139 -4.05 -7.40 20.49
N ALA A 140 -3.33 -8.19 19.70
CA ALA A 140 -3.07 -9.60 19.96
C ALA A 140 -1.81 -9.85 20.80
N THR A 141 -1.00 -8.82 21.08
CA THR A 141 0.18 -8.99 21.93
C THR A 141 -0.26 -9.23 23.37
N PRO A 142 0.09 -10.38 23.98
CA PRO A 142 -0.25 -10.64 25.37
C PRO A 142 0.37 -9.57 26.25
N THR A 143 -0.41 -9.06 27.19
CA THR A 143 0.14 -8.30 28.30
C THR A 143 1.22 -9.15 28.96
N GLU A 144 2.41 -8.59 29.15
CA GLU A 144 3.48 -9.31 29.84
C GLU A 144 3.02 -9.67 31.27
N ALA A 145 3.69 -10.63 31.90
CA ALA A 145 3.36 -11.07 33.27
C ALA A 145 3.38 -9.90 34.29
N SER A 146 4.06 -8.81 33.96
CA SER A 146 4.14 -7.54 34.70
C SER A 146 2.92 -6.62 34.53
N GLY A 147 2.00 -6.90 33.60
CA GLY A 147 0.93 -5.97 33.23
C GLY A 147 1.34 -4.96 32.15
N GLU A 148 2.55 -5.06 31.61
CA GLU A 148 3.09 -4.11 30.62
C GLU A 148 2.53 -4.37 29.22
N THR A 149 2.29 -3.28 28.48
CA THR A 149 1.88 -3.31 27.07
C THR A 149 3.05 -2.89 26.20
N LEU A 150 3.48 -3.76 25.29
CA LEU A 150 4.49 -3.43 24.30
C LEU A 150 3.91 -2.48 23.25
N THR A 151 4.60 -1.37 22.99
CA THR A 151 4.13 -0.31 22.11
C THR A 151 5.12 0.00 20.99
N HIS A 152 4.59 0.61 19.94
CA HIS A 152 5.34 1.20 18.85
C HIS A 152 5.02 2.68 18.79
N LEU A 153 6.05 3.51 18.95
CA LEU A 153 5.99 4.93 18.62
C LEU A 153 6.52 5.09 17.20
N PHE A 154 5.76 5.72 16.32
CA PHE A 154 6.17 5.99 14.94
C PHE A 154 5.60 7.32 14.45
N GLN A 155 6.24 7.94 13.46
CA GLN A 155 5.81 9.22 12.92
C GLN A 155 4.80 9.05 11.79
N LEU A 156 3.75 9.87 11.78
CA LEU A 156 2.93 10.08 10.59
C LEU A 156 3.79 10.73 9.50
N GLN A 157 3.96 10.00 8.40
CA GLN A 157 4.73 10.42 7.23
C GLN A 157 3.81 10.56 6.01
N PRO A 158 4.25 11.20 4.91
CA PRO A 158 3.45 11.33 3.71
C PRO A 158 2.84 9.99 3.28
N TYR A 159 1.58 10.03 2.85
CA TYR A 159 0.81 8.88 2.38
C TYR A 159 0.46 7.81 3.43
N LEU A 160 0.79 8.01 4.70
CA LEU A 160 0.29 7.22 5.82
C LEU A 160 -0.88 7.95 6.48
N THR A 161 -2.02 7.28 6.59
CA THR A 161 -3.24 7.86 7.16
C THR A 161 -3.97 6.87 8.08
N ILE A 162 -4.78 7.41 8.98
CA ILE A 162 -5.81 6.64 9.67
C ILE A 162 -6.96 6.43 8.68
N HIS A 163 -7.11 5.19 8.20
CA HIS A 163 -8.13 4.82 7.21
C HIS A 163 -9.49 4.59 7.86
N ALA A 164 -9.53 4.00 9.05
CA ALA A 164 -10.76 3.73 9.76
C ALA A 164 -10.59 3.86 11.28
N LEU A 165 -11.65 4.33 11.93
CA LEU A 165 -11.84 4.30 13.38
C LEU A 165 -12.85 3.20 13.69
N HIS A 166 -12.47 2.28 14.56
CA HIS A 166 -13.37 1.27 15.08
C HIS A 166 -13.86 1.75 16.45
N PRO A 167 -15.19 1.79 16.70
CA PRO A 167 -15.73 2.08 18.01
C PRO A 167 -15.13 1.11 19.04
N ALA A 168 -15.04 1.53 20.30
CA ALA A 168 -14.80 0.57 21.36
C ALA A 168 -15.98 -0.43 21.34
N GLU A 169 -15.69 -1.73 21.26
CA GLU A 169 -16.71 -2.74 21.52
C GLU A 169 -17.20 -2.49 22.95
N ASP A 170 -18.44 -2.05 23.09
CA ASP A 170 -19.13 -2.12 24.38
C ASP A 170 -19.11 -3.59 24.77
N ILE A 171 -18.33 -3.92 25.79
CA ILE A 171 -18.40 -5.23 26.42
C ILE A 171 -19.81 -5.29 26.99
N ALA A 172 -20.74 -5.89 26.24
CA ALA A 172 -22.08 -6.17 26.73
C ALA A 172 -21.91 -7.01 28.00
N SER A 173 -22.28 -6.37 29.12
CA SER A 173 -22.27 -6.86 30.49
C SER A 173 -23.10 -8.13 30.66
#